data_AF-A0A9D2FJH7-F1
#
_entry.id   AF-A0A9D2FJH7-F1
#
_cell.length_a   1.000
_cell.length_b   1.000
_cell.length_c   1.000
_cell.angle_alpha   90.00
_cell.angle_beta   90.00
_cell.angle_gamma   90.00
#
_symmetry.space_group_name_H-M   'P 1'
#
loop_
_entity.id
_entity.type
_entity.pdbx_description
1 polymer ?
#
loop_
_entity_poly.entity_id
_entity_poly.type
_entity_poly.pdbx_seq_one_letter_code
_entity_poly.pdbx_strand_id
1 'polypeptide(L)'
;MDFWHDTGMQKRWRRRFLAAVLVLLLPAIVLAFYARPSADDYVYAARTHAVVQQYGFDLMRLLQAAWETTVYYFNHWQGLYVSGFVLALQPGIFGNQWYGLTFVCVLLPLFLCLYAGARLVVRRLEPAQKYLPLALAVLLLFAFVQGMPAPVEGLYWFNGAMNYQPYFALAVLNACLAFALADPGECARRRRVALVVGGIVSSLFIGGGHQVVGELNVLVLLLAVVLCARHRNFWNVPAFLAAVAGLAVNVTAPGTRVRADGFGGAGFLEAAVKSFVLAALEWVRWLDVPLLCLLLLLALPLCRLARSARVPDRMFRRPWLGLGGTFLLMWAMIFLPSYTMGGIGAGRLLNVVWMTFVLGLAVTEFLFFGWVERVRGHMLRNAERFLEKHGRYLPGLALAMLVCMACIGSHTVKEGQDNYFATSLEACYELASGEASRFAVALDAREAALSDPSQPDVAISPLGAEERPWLLFYTDVSVGPDLWGLTPYYGKDSVVVVERR
;
A
#
# COMPACT_ATOMS: atom_id res chain seq x y z
N MET A 1 37.01 -4.97 -8.42
CA MET A 1 36.72 -3.78 -7.59
C MET A 1 35.51 -4.12 -6.75
N ASP A 2 35.61 -3.98 -5.42
CA ASP A 2 34.52 -4.31 -4.51
C ASP A 2 33.44 -3.21 -4.55
N PHE A 3 32.25 -3.56 -5.04
CA PHE A 3 31.13 -2.62 -5.19
C PHE A 3 30.71 -1.95 -3.90
N TRP A 4 30.91 -2.64 -2.78
CA TRP A 4 30.47 -2.16 -1.50
C TRP A 4 31.39 -1.11 -0.87
N HIS A 5 32.62 -0.97 -1.39
CA HIS A 5 33.63 -0.06 -0.88
C HIS A 5 33.91 1.10 -1.86
N ASP A 6 33.53 0.99 -3.13
CA ASP A 6 33.64 2.08 -4.11
C ASP A 6 32.39 2.99 -4.12
N THR A 7 32.50 4.12 -3.41
CA THR A 7 31.46 5.16 -3.32
C THR A 7 31.12 5.76 -4.70
N GLY A 8 32.11 5.92 -5.57
CA GLY A 8 31.92 6.48 -6.92
C GLY A 8 31.11 5.56 -7.81
N MET A 9 31.42 4.25 -7.76
CA MET A 9 30.66 3.24 -8.49
C MET A 9 29.23 3.12 -7.98
N GLN A 10 29.01 3.09 -6.65
CA GLN A 10 27.66 3.06 -6.08
C GLN A 10 26.81 4.26 -6.52
N LYS A 11 27.41 5.47 -6.54
CA LYS A 11 26.73 6.69 -6.98
C LYS A 11 26.31 6.61 -8.45
N ARG A 12 27.18 6.11 -9.34
CA ARG A 12 26.88 5.93 -10.77
C ARG A 12 25.81 4.87 -11.00
N TRP A 13 25.94 3.70 -10.37
CA TRP A 13 24.96 2.63 -10.46
C TRP A 13 23.59 3.09 -9.99
N ARG A 14 23.52 3.73 -8.81
CA ARG A 14 22.27 4.23 -8.24
C ARG A 14 21.56 5.19 -9.18
N ARG A 15 22.28 6.12 -9.82
CA ARG A 15 21.66 7.05 -10.80
C ARG A 15 21.03 6.32 -11.97
N ARG A 16 21.71 5.32 -12.53
CA ARG A 16 21.18 4.50 -13.63
C ARG A 16 19.98 3.65 -13.20
N PHE A 17 20.07 3.04 -12.01
CA PHE A 17 18.97 2.28 -11.42
C PHE A 17 17.72 3.13 -11.22
N LEU A 18 17.87 4.32 -10.63
CA LEU A 18 16.75 5.26 -10.44
C LEU A 18 16.15 5.72 -11.77
N ALA A 19 17.00 6.01 -12.77
CA ALA A 19 16.54 6.39 -14.10
C ALA A 19 15.76 5.24 -14.77
N ALA A 20 16.24 4.00 -14.67
CA ALA A 20 15.55 2.84 -15.22
C ALA A 20 14.18 2.64 -14.58
N VAL A 21 14.09 2.70 -13.24
CA VAL A 21 12.80 2.59 -12.54
C VAL A 21 11.85 3.71 -12.92
N LEU A 22 12.33 4.95 -13.03
CA LEU A 22 11.49 6.08 -13.45
C LEU A 22 10.96 5.91 -14.87
N VAL A 23 11.80 5.47 -15.81
CA VAL A 23 11.37 5.21 -17.20
C VAL A 23 10.32 4.10 -17.24
N LEU A 24 10.52 3.02 -16.47
CA LEU A 24 9.57 1.90 -16.44
C LEU A 24 8.24 2.27 -15.76
N LEU A 25 8.23 3.22 -14.82
CA LEU A 25 7.00 3.71 -14.18
C LEU A 25 6.30 4.84 -14.95
N LEU A 26 6.97 5.43 -15.97
CA LEU A 26 6.44 6.58 -16.69
C LEU A 26 5.03 6.35 -17.27
N PRO A 27 4.70 5.19 -17.88
CA PRO A 27 3.35 4.93 -18.38
C PRO A 27 2.29 5.01 -17.28
N ALA A 28 2.55 4.37 -16.12
CA ALA A 28 1.65 4.39 -14.98
C ALA A 28 1.47 5.81 -14.40
N ILE A 29 2.54 6.63 -14.41
CA ILE A 29 2.49 8.04 -14.00
C ILE A 29 1.64 8.86 -14.99
N VAL A 30 1.82 8.66 -16.30
CA VAL A 30 1.07 9.38 -17.34
C VAL A 30 -0.41 9.00 -17.29
N LEU A 31 -0.72 7.73 -17.04
CA LEU A 31 -2.09 7.26 -16.91
C LEU A 31 -2.87 7.98 -15.79
N ALA A 32 -2.20 8.40 -14.72
CA ALA A 32 -2.84 9.11 -13.61
C ALA A 32 -3.57 10.40 -14.05
N PHE A 33 -3.14 11.07 -15.12
CA PHE A 33 -3.81 12.27 -15.63
C PHE A 33 -5.22 11.99 -16.19
N TYR A 34 -5.52 10.73 -16.50
CA TYR A 34 -6.83 10.28 -16.99
C TYR A 34 -7.74 9.75 -15.87
N ALA A 35 -7.24 9.64 -14.64
CA ALA A 35 -8.04 9.21 -13.50
C ALA A 35 -9.13 10.23 -13.18
N ARG A 36 -10.31 9.76 -12.76
CA ARG A 36 -11.49 10.57 -12.41
C ARG A 36 -12.20 10.00 -11.17
N PRO A 37 -12.91 10.83 -10.39
CA PRO A 37 -13.62 10.39 -9.19
C PRO A 37 -14.65 9.30 -9.49
N SER A 38 -14.85 8.39 -8.53
CA SER A 38 -15.92 7.41 -8.58
C SER A 38 -16.45 7.04 -7.20
N ALA A 39 -17.71 6.61 -7.15
CA ALA A 39 -18.34 6.01 -5.97
C ALA A 39 -18.16 6.85 -4.68
N ASP A 40 -17.51 6.28 -3.66
CA ASP A 40 -17.33 6.88 -2.34
C ASP A 40 -16.57 8.22 -2.38
N ASP A 41 -15.86 8.55 -3.47
CA ASP A 41 -15.22 9.87 -3.62
C ASP A 41 -16.24 11.01 -3.54
N TYR A 42 -17.46 10.80 -4.04
CA TYR A 42 -18.52 11.81 -4.00
C TYR A 42 -19.12 11.93 -2.60
N VAL A 43 -19.54 10.82 -1.98
CA VAL A 43 -20.22 10.87 -0.67
C VAL A 43 -19.29 11.35 0.45
N TYR A 44 -18.00 11.02 0.40
CA TYR A 44 -17.04 11.54 1.39
C TYR A 44 -16.67 13.00 1.14
N ALA A 45 -16.63 13.46 -0.11
CA ALA A 45 -16.19 14.81 -0.44
C ALA A 45 -17.33 15.81 -0.67
N ALA A 46 -18.60 15.43 -0.50
CA ALA A 46 -19.74 16.33 -0.77
C ALA A 46 -19.65 17.66 -0.01
N ARG A 47 -19.31 17.64 1.28
CA ARG A 47 -19.22 18.87 2.10
C ARG A 47 -18.02 19.74 1.71
N THR A 48 -16.87 19.14 1.44
CA THR A 48 -15.66 19.86 1.07
C THR A 48 -15.76 20.40 -0.35
N HIS A 49 -16.35 19.66 -1.28
CA HIS A 49 -16.70 20.13 -2.62
C HIS A 49 -17.64 21.34 -2.55
N ALA A 50 -18.71 21.29 -1.75
CA ALA A 50 -19.60 22.43 -1.57
C ALA A 50 -18.88 23.68 -1.05
N VAL A 51 -17.92 23.53 -0.12
CA VAL A 51 -17.08 24.65 0.34
C VAL A 51 -16.26 25.24 -0.81
N VAL A 52 -15.63 24.41 -1.65
CA VAL A 52 -14.86 24.87 -2.81
C VAL A 52 -15.76 25.62 -3.79
N GLN A 53 -16.94 25.08 -4.10
CA GLN A 53 -17.86 25.71 -5.04
C GLN A 53 -18.40 27.06 -4.53
N GLN A 54 -18.69 27.16 -3.24
CA GLN A 54 -19.30 28.36 -2.66
C GLN A 54 -18.27 29.45 -2.33
N TYR A 55 -17.08 29.09 -1.87
CA TYR A 55 -16.10 30.03 -1.30
C TYR A 55 -14.74 30.02 -2.01
N GLY A 56 -14.52 29.12 -2.97
CA GLY A 56 -13.20 28.85 -3.52
C GLY A 56 -12.29 28.16 -2.49
N PHE A 57 -10.98 28.39 -2.59
CA PHE A 57 -10.03 27.83 -1.63
C PHE A 57 -10.06 28.59 -0.29
N ASP A 58 -10.80 28.04 0.68
CA ASP A 58 -10.78 28.46 2.09
C ASP A 58 -10.32 27.30 2.98
N LEU A 59 -9.07 27.35 3.44
CA LEU A 59 -8.46 26.27 4.21
C LEU A 59 -9.22 25.97 5.51
N MET A 60 -9.69 26.98 6.24
CA MET A 60 -10.34 26.74 7.54
C MET A 60 -11.70 26.07 7.37
N ARG A 61 -12.49 26.54 6.39
CA ARG A 61 -13.77 25.91 6.05
C ARG A 61 -13.59 24.50 5.50
N LEU A 62 -12.55 24.27 4.70
CA LEU A 62 -12.24 22.93 4.18
C LEU A 62 -11.88 21.95 5.30
N LEU A 63 -11.02 22.36 6.24
CA LEU A 63 -10.66 21.52 7.39
C LEU A 63 -11.88 21.26 8.28
N GLN A 64 -12.74 22.26 8.48
CA GLN A 64 -14.00 22.08 9.21
C GLN A 64 -14.93 21.10 8.51
N ALA A 65 -15.15 21.24 7.20
CA ALA A 65 -16.02 20.34 6.43
C ALA A 65 -15.50 18.89 6.42
N ALA A 66 -14.18 18.69 6.31
CA ALA A 66 -13.55 17.38 6.42
C ALA A 66 -13.72 16.77 7.83
N TRP A 67 -13.60 17.60 8.87
CA TRP A 67 -13.86 17.17 10.25
C TRP A 67 -15.32 16.75 10.46
N GLU A 68 -16.27 17.57 10.03
CA GLU A 68 -17.70 17.26 10.17
C GLU A 68 -18.09 16.00 9.38
N THR A 69 -17.48 15.79 8.22
CA THR A 69 -17.61 14.54 7.45
C THR A 69 -17.10 13.35 8.28
N THR A 70 -15.92 13.47 8.87
CA THR A 70 -15.33 12.43 9.72
C THR A 70 -16.26 12.08 10.89
N VAL A 71 -16.80 13.09 11.58
CA VAL A 71 -17.74 12.90 12.69
C VAL A 71 -19.02 12.21 12.22
N TYR A 72 -19.55 12.57 11.05
CA TYR A 72 -20.73 11.91 10.49
C TYR A 72 -20.49 10.43 10.25
N TYR A 73 -19.44 10.07 9.49
CA TYR A 73 -19.14 8.67 9.17
C TYR A 73 -18.76 7.86 10.42
N PHE A 74 -18.04 8.45 11.37
CA PHE A 74 -17.69 7.81 12.64
C PHE A 74 -18.93 7.32 13.40
N ASN A 75 -20.02 8.08 13.35
CA ASN A 75 -21.27 7.74 14.04
C ASN A 75 -22.23 6.89 13.21
N HIS A 76 -22.20 6.98 11.88
CA HIS A 76 -23.27 6.40 11.04
C HIS A 76 -22.81 5.31 10.06
N TRP A 77 -21.49 5.11 9.86
CA TRP A 77 -21.01 4.16 8.85
C TRP A 77 -19.72 3.42 9.19
N GLN A 78 -18.65 4.09 9.61
CA GLN A 78 -17.39 3.41 9.94
C GLN A 78 -16.54 4.30 10.84
N GLY A 79 -15.89 3.71 11.85
CA GLY A 79 -15.04 4.37 12.84
C GLY A 79 -13.71 4.94 12.34
N LEU A 80 -13.65 5.36 11.08
CA LEU A 80 -12.47 5.89 10.38
C LEU A 80 -12.12 7.31 10.84
N TYR A 81 -11.68 7.50 12.09
CA TYR A 81 -11.45 8.82 12.68
C TYR A 81 -10.24 9.60 12.12
N VAL A 82 -9.39 8.97 11.31
CA VAL A 82 -8.34 9.65 10.52
C VAL A 82 -8.63 9.53 9.04
N SER A 83 -8.99 8.34 8.55
CA SER A 83 -9.25 8.11 7.13
C SER A 83 -10.43 8.91 6.61
N GLY A 84 -11.54 9.01 7.35
CA GLY A 84 -12.68 9.84 6.94
C GLY A 84 -12.29 11.29 6.64
N PHE A 85 -11.33 11.84 7.37
CA PHE A 85 -10.82 13.19 7.17
C PHE A 85 -10.02 13.32 5.87
N VAL A 86 -9.14 12.34 5.61
CA VAL A 86 -8.32 12.30 4.39
C VAL A 86 -9.20 12.08 3.16
N LEU A 87 -10.17 11.17 3.25
CA LEU A 87 -11.10 10.83 2.20
C LEU A 87 -11.96 12.02 1.75
N ALA A 88 -12.33 12.90 2.69
CA ALA A 88 -13.05 14.13 2.39
C ALA A 88 -12.21 15.16 1.59
N LEU A 89 -10.89 15.00 1.53
CA LEU A 89 -9.97 15.94 0.87
C LEU A 89 -9.44 15.41 -0.47
N GLN A 90 -10.25 14.60 -1.15
CA GLN A 90 -9.88 14.04 -2.46
C GLN A 90 -9.62 15.16 -3.50
N PRO A 91 -8.57 15.08 -4.34
CA PRO A 91 -8.16 16.18 -5.20
C PRO A 91 -9.23 16.66 -6.19
N GLY A 92 -10.18 15.79 -6.56
CA GLY A 92 -11.27 16.10 -7.47
C GLY A 92 -12.24 17.17 -6.96
N ILE A 93 -12.18 17.56 -5.67
CA ILE A 93 -12.97 18.70 -5.16
C ILE A 93 -12.61 20.03 -5.84
N PHE A 94 -11.42 20.13 -6.44
CA PHE A 94 -10.96 21.31 -7.19
C PHE A 94 -11.19 21.19 -8.71
N GLY A 95 -11.85 20.11 -9.15
CA GLY A 95 -12.08 19.76 -10.55
C GLY A 95 -11.41 18.44 -10.92
N ASN A 96 -12.06 17.69 -11.80
CA ASN A 96 -11.67 16.36 -12.26
C ASN A 96 -10.23 16.27 -12.79
N GLN A 97 -9.70 17.33 -13.41
CA GLN A 97 -8.32 17.37 -13.92
C GLN A 97 -7.25 17.22 -12.82
N TRP A 98 -7.59 17.54 -11.57
CA TRP A 98 -6.67 17.40 -10.42
C TRP A 98 -6.70 16.03 -9.78
N TYR A 99 -7.69 15.20 -10.11
CA TYR A 99 -7.90 13.90 -9.48
C TYR A 99 -6.69 12.96 -9.63
N GLY A 100 -5.93 13.09 -10.72
CA GLY A 100 -4.68 12.35 -10.93
C GLY A 100 -3.61 12.54 -9.85
N LEU A 101 -3.69 13.62 -9.05
CA LEU A 101 -2.82 13.82 -7.88
C LEU A 101 -2.95 12.69 -6.84
N THR A 102 -4.03 11.90 -6.88
CA THR A 102 -4.20 10.65 -6.13
C THR A 102 -2.97 9.77 -6.18
N PHE A 103 -2.40 9.57 -7.37
CA PHE A 103 -1.22 8.73 -7.56
C PHE A 103 -0.02 9.22 -6.73
N VAL A 104 0.17 10.54 -6.66
CA VAL A 104 1.23 11.16 -5.84
C VAL A 104 0.90 11.07 -4.36
N CYS A 105 -0.36 11.30 -3.97
CA CYS A 105 -0.83 11.17 -2.59
C CYS A 105 -0.63 9.75 -2.02
N VAL A 106 -0.62 8.73 -2.88
CA VAL A 106 -0.33 7.34 -2.51
C VAL A 106 1.17 7.05 -2.49
N LEU A 107 1.87 7.33 -3.59
CA LEU A 107 3.27 6.92 -3.72
C LEU A 107 4.21 7.68 -2.79
N LEU A 108 3.94 8.96 -2.50
CA LEU A 108 4.83 9.78 -1.69
C LEU A 108 4.90 9.29 -0.22
N PRO A 109 3.78 9.12 0.51
CA PRO A 109 3.82 8.54 1.86
C PRO A 109 4.44 7.14 1.89
N LEU A 110 4.11 6.30 0.90
CA LEU A 110 4.64 4.95 0.78
C LEU A 110 6.17 4.96 0.61
N PHE A 111 6.68 5.76 -0.32
CA PHE A 111 8.11 5.98 -0.53
C PHE A 111 8.81 6.51 0.73
N LEU A 112 8.26 7.55 1.35
CA LEU A 112 8.88 8.20 2.52
C LEU A 112 9.00 7.22 3.69
N CYS A 113 7.96 6.43 3.96
CA CYS A 113 7.97 5.42 5.02
C CYS A 113 8.93 4.26 4.70
N LEU A 114 8.92 3.75 3.46
CA LEU A 114 9.87 2.73 3.02
C LEU A 114 11.33 3.23 3.13
N TYR A 115 11.60 4.46 2.70
CA TYR A 115 12.93 5.06 2.77
C TYR A 115 13.37 5.31 4.22
N ALA A 116 12.48 5.84 5.06
CA ALA A 116 12.77 6.02 6.48
C ALA A 116 13.03 4.68 7.18
N GLY A 117 12.21 3.66 6.91
CA GLY A 117 12.37 2.30 7.42
C GLY A 117 13.69 1.66 6.95
N ALA A 118 13.96 1.67 5.65
CA ALA A 118 15.21 1.17 5.09
C ALA A 118 16.43 1.90 5.67
N ARG A 119 16.33 3.22 5.90
CA ARG A 119 17.40 4.01 6.55
C ARG A 119 17.62 3.59 8.00
N LEU A 120 16.55 3.31 8.75
CA LEU A 120 16.65 2.83 10.13
C LEU A 120 17.33 1.45 10.18
N VAL A 121 16.91 0.52 9.33
CA VAL A 121 17.45 -0.85 9.29
C VAL A 121 18.88 -0.87 8.77
N VAL A 122 19.15 -0.33 7.58
CA VAL A 122 20.48 -0.40 6.95
C VAL A 122 21.52 0.36 7.76
N ARG A 123 21.23 1.58 8.26
CA ARG A 123 22.24 2.31 9.06
C ARG A 123 22.52 1.65 10.40
N ARG A 124 21.60 0.82 10.88
CA ARG A 124 21.78 0.01 12.09
C ARG A 124 22.53 -1.29 11.80
N LEU A 125 22.38 -1.88 10.63
CA LEU A 125 23.08 -3.13 10.32
C LEU A 125 24.45 -2.91 9.68
N GLU A 126 24.55 -1.94 8.78
CA GLU A 126 25.72 -1.65 7.96
C GLU A 126 25.85 -0.14 7.71
N PRO A 127 26.40 0.65 8.66
CA PRO A 127 26.47 2.12 8.57
C PRO A 127 27.23 2.65 7.34
N ALA A 128 28.14 1.85 6.77
CA ALA A 128 28.92 2.19 5.58
C ALA A 128 28.05 2.36 4.32
N GLN A 129 26.91 1.66 4.23
CA GLN A 129 26.08 1.63 3.01
C GLN A 129 25.07 2.78 2.97
N LYS A 130 25.58 4.00 2.73
CA LYS A 130 24.78 5.24 2.74
C LYS A 130 23.74 5.34 1.61
N TYR A 131 23.96 4.64 0.50
CA TYR A 131 23.11 4.71 -0.70
C TYR A 131 22.09 3.58 -0.81
N LEU A 132 22.33 2.47 -0.11
CA LEU A 132 21.46 1.30 -0.12
C LEU A 132 20.01 1.58 0.34
N PRO A 133 19.74 2.43 1.36
CA PRO A 133 18.37 2.71 1.78
C PRO A 133 17.46 3.23 0.66
N LEU A 134 18.00 4.13 -0.19
CA LEU A 134 17.24 4.70 -1.30
C LEU A 134 16.99 3.64 -2.37
N ALA A 135 17.98 2.81 -2.68
CA ALA A 135 17.83 1.73 -3.66
C ALA A 135 16.77 0.71 -3.23
N LEU A 136 16.80 0.28 -1.95
CA LEU A 136 15.80 -0.64 -1.40
C LEU A 136 14.40 -0.05 -1.41
N ALA A 137 14.24 1.22 -0.99
CA ALA A 137 12.95 1.87 -0.97
C ALA A 137 12.34 2.00 -2.37
N VAL A 138 13.16 2.37 -3.37
CA VAL A 138 12.70 2.48 -4.76
C VAL A 138 12.43 1.11 -5.38
N LEU A 139 13.24 0.09 -5.09
CA LEU A 139 13.00 -1.28 -5.57
C LEU A 139 11.69 -1.86 -5.01
N LEU A 140 11.44 -1.69 -3.70
CA LEU A 140 10.21 -2.16 -3.07
C LEU A 140 8.99 -1.37 -3.55
N LEU A 141 9.09 -0.05 -3.70
CA LEU A 141 8.02 0.77 -4.27
C LEU A 141 7.71 0.34 -5.71
N PHE A 142 8.75 0.11 -6.52
CA PHE A 142 8.59 -0.36 -7.89
C PHE A 142 7.91 -1.72 -7.93
N ALA A 143 8.37 -2.68 -7.12
CA ALA A 143 7.70 -3.97 -6.98
C ALA A 143 6.23 -3.77 -6.62
N PHE A 144 5.95 -2.91 -5.63
CA PHE A 144 4.60 -2.64 -5.18
C PHE A 144 3.68 -2.12 -6.27
N VAL A 145 4.17 -1.22 -7.12
CA VAL A 145 3.37 -0.71 -8.25
C VAL A 145 3.16 -1.79 -9.31
N GLN A 146 4.19 -2.58 -9.65
CA GLN A 146 4.08 -3.55 -10.75
C GLN A 146 3.23 -4.78 -10.41
N GLY A 147 3.36 -5.29 -9.18
CA GLY A 147 2.74 -6.56 -8.77
C GLY A 147 1.42 -6.41 -8.02
N MET A 148 0.89 -5.19 -7.88
CA MET A 148 -0.34 -4.92 -7.12
C MET A 148 -1.53 -5.70 -7.69
N PRO A 149 -2.25 -6.52 -6.88
CA PRO A 149 -3.39 -7.31 -7.36
C PRO A 149 -4.56 -6.48 -7.93
N ALA A 150 -4.85 -5.32 -7.35
CA ALA A 150 -5.91 -4.41 -7.78
C ALA A 150 -5.37 -2.97 -7.91
N PRO A 151 -4.65 -2.63 -8.99
CA PRO A 151 -3.99 -1.34 -9.14
C PRO A 151 -4.97 -0.15 -9.11
N VAL A 152 -6.15 -0.30 -9.71
CA VAL A 152 -7.18 0.77 -9.69
C VAL A 152 -7.53 1.19 -8.26
N GLU A 153 -7.83 0.23 -7.38
CA GLU A 153 -8.19 0.52 -6.00
C GLU A 153 -6.99 0.91 -5.11
N GLY A 154 -5.76 0.68 -5.57
CA GLY A 154 -4.55 0.94 -4.79
C GLY A 154 -3.74 2.15 -5.24
N LEU A 155 -3.93 2.65 -6.45
CA LEU A 155 -3.12 3.72 -7.05
C LEU A 155 -3.94 4.86 -7.65
N TYR A 156 -5.10 4.58 -8.25
CA TYR A 156 -5.83 5.54 -9.08
C TYR A 156 -7.15 6.02 -8.46
N TRP A 157 -7.88 5.14 -7.78
CA TRP A 157 -9.10 5.49 -7.05
C TRP A 157 -8.77 5.98 -5.64
N PHE A 158 -9.03 7.27 -5.38
CA PHE A 158 -8.59 7.96 -4.17
C PHE A 158 -9.13 7.32 -2.90
N ASN A 159 -10.45 7.05 -2.84
CA ASN A 159 -11.01 6.49 -1.62
C ASN A 159 -10.43 5.12 -1.28
N GLY A 160 -10.35 4.21 -2.25
CA GLY A 160 -9.75 2.90 -2.07
C GLY A 160 -8.29 2.97 -1.65
N ALA A 161 -7.51 3.82 -2.31
CA ALA A 161 -6.07 3.88 -2.10
C ALA A 161 -5.73 4.55 -0.77
N MET A 162 -6.31 5.72 -0.49
CA MET A 162 -5.97 6.51 0.69
C MET A 162 -6.48 5.89 1.99
N ASN A 163 -7.52 5.04 1.94
CA ASN A 163 -8.02 4.33 3.11
C ASN A 163 -7.08 3.20 3.58
N TYR A 164 -6.12 2.76 2.76
CA TYR A 164 -5.25 1.61 3.05
C TYR A 164 -3.76 1.94 2.96
N GLN A 165 -3.30 2.49 1.83
CA GLN A 165 -1.88 2.58 1.48
C GLN A 165 -1.05 3.43 2.45
N PRO A 166 -1.47 4.64 2.86
CA PRO A 166 -0.70 5.47 3.78
C PRO A 166 -0.57 4.84 5.17
N TYR A 167 -1.62 4.16 5.64
CA TYR A 167 -1.60 3.48 6.94
C TYR A 167 -0.72 2.23 6.91
N PHE A 168 -0.73 1.50 5.79
CA PHE A 168 0.17 0.37 5.59
C PHE A 168 1.63 0.84 5.60
N ALA A 169 1.93 1.93 4.89
CA ALA A 169 3.24 2.57 4.89
C ALA A 169 3.70 2.93 6.32
N LEU A 170 2.81 3.52 7.13
CA LEU A 170 3.08 3.81 8.53
C LEU A 170 3.31 2.55 9.37
N ALA A 171 2.55 1.46 9.14
CA ALA A 171 2.75 0.19 9.85
C ALA A 171 4.14 -0.41 9.55
N VAL A 172 4.60 -0.35 8.30
CA VAL A 172 5.96 -0.76 7.92
C VAL A 172 7.02 0.12 8.59
N LEU A 173 6.81 1.44 8.63
CA LEU A 173 7.70 2.34 9.37
C LEU A 173 7.74 1.98 10.86
N ASN A 174 6.59 1.68 11.46
CA ASN A 174 6.47 1.33 12.87
C ASN A 174 7.18 0.01 13.20
N ALA A 175 7.12 -0.98 12.31
CA ALA A 175 7.94 -2.20 12.40
C ALA A 175 9.44 -1.87 12.44
N CYS A 176 9.89 -0.94 11.60
CA CYS A 176 11.28 -0.49 11.55
C CYS A 176 11.69 0.34 12.77
N LEU A 177 10.79 1.17 13.32
CA LEU A 177 10.99 1.86 14.59
C LEU A 177 11.13 0.86 15.74
N ALA A 178 10.28 -0.17 15.77
CA ALA A 178 10.33 -1.21 16.78
C ALA A 178 11.63 -2.03 16.70
N PHE A 179 12.09 -2.35 15.49
CA PHE A 179 13.40 -2.93 15.25
C PHE A 179 14.54 -2.02 15.75
N ALA A 180 14.46 -0.72 15.49
CA ALA A 180 15.47 0.24 15.97
C ALA A 180 15.50 0.35 17.51
N LEU A 181 14.36 0.12 18.18
CA LEU A 181 14.23 0.12 19.64
C LEU A 181 14.58 -1.21 20.30
N ALA A 182 14.64 -2.33 19.54
CA ALA A 182 14.83 -3.67 20.08
C ALA A 182 16.19 -3.88 20.77
N ASP A 183 17.22 -3.18 20.33
CA ASP A 183 18.52 -3.15 21.00
C ASP A 183 19.03 -1.69 21.09
N PRO A 184 18.74 -0.99 22.19
CA PRO A 184 18.95 0.44 22.27
C PRO A 184 20.41 0.82 22.60
N GLY A 185 21.30 -0.16 22.83
CA GLY A 185 22.60 -0.02 23.53
C GLY A 185 23.45 1.20 23.14
N GLU A 186 23.47 1.59 21.87
CA GLU A 186 24.30 2.69 21.35
C GLU A 186 23.54 4.00 21.07
N CYS A 187 22.21 4.05 21.23
CA CYS A 187 21.43 5.26 20.92
C CYS A 187 21.31 6.19 22.12
N ALA A 188 21.58 7.50 21.91
CA ALA A 188 21.30 8.53 22.91
C ALA A 188 19.82 8.51 23.35
N ARG A 189 19.55 8.76 24.64
CA ARG A 189 18.19 8.72 25.22
C ARG A 189 17.20 9.58 24.45
N ARG A 190 17.59 10.80 24.03
CA ARG A 190 16.76 11.71 23.23
C ARG A 190 16.29 11.06 21.92
N ARG A 191 17.17 10.34 21.24
CA ARG A 191 16.83 9.62 20.00
C ARG A 191 15.85 8.48 20.28
N ARG A 192 16.03 7.73 21.37
CA ARG A 192 15.10 6.66 21.77
C ARG A 192 13.71 7.20 22.03
N VAL A 193 13.60 8.30 22.79
CA VAL A 193 12.31 8.97 23.06
C VAL A 193 11.65 9.42 21.76
N ALA A 194 12.41 10.01 20.82
CA ALA A 194 11.86 10.41 19.52
C ALA A 194 11.32 9.21 18.71
N LEU A 195 12.00 8.05 18.74
CA LEU A 195 11.50 6.83 18.10
C LEU A 195 10.20 6.33 18.74
N VAL A 196 10.11 6.37 20.07
CA VAL A 196 8.90 5.98 20.82
C VAL A 196 7.74 6.91 20.50
N VAL A 197 7.96 8.22 20.53
CA VAL A 197 6.94 9.21 20.17
C VAL A 197 6.48 9.01 18.72
N GLY A 198 7.42 8.80 17.80
CA GLY A 198 7.10 8.45 16.41
C GLY A 198 6.25 7.19 16.30
N GLY A 199 6.54 6.16 17.08
CA GLY A 199 5.76 4.92 17.11
C GLY A 199 4.36 5.10 17.70
N ILE A 200 4.20 5.90 18.77
CA ILE A 200 2.89 6.24 19.35
C ILE A 200 2.04 7.00 18.33
N VAL A 201 2.57 8.07 17.75
CA VAL A 201 1.85 8.89 16.77
C VAL A 201 1.47 8.06 15.55
N SER A 202 2.40 7.27 15.01
CA SER A 202 2.10 6.38 13.87
C SER A 202 0.98 5.40 14.23
N SER A 203 1.02 4.79 15.42
CA SER A 203 0.03 3.82 15.86
C SER A 203 -1.38 4.41 16.01
N LEU A 204 -1.50 5.63 16.52
CA LEU A 204 -2.79 6.33 16.61
C LEU A 204 -3.35 6.69 15.22
N PHE A 205 -2.48 7.08 14.27
CA PHE A 205 -2.89 7.36 12.90
C PHE A 205 -3.33 6.09 12.16
N ILE A 206 -2.58 4.99 12.31
CA ILE A 206 -2.91 3.70 11.72
C ILE A 206 -4.26 3.19 12.25
N GLY A 207 -4.52 3.31 13.56
CA GLY A 207 -5.79 2.93 14.17
C GLY A 207 -7.00 3.70 13.63
N GLY A 208 -6.79 4.93 13.15
CA GLY A 208 -7.85 5.75 12.54
C GLY A 208 -8.06 5.50 11.04
N GLY A 209 -7.24 4.64 10.44
CA GLY A 209 -7.41 4.13 9.09
C GLY A 209 -8.29 2.89 9.04
N HIS A 210 -8.10 2.04 8.02
CA HIS A 210 -8.85 0.78 7.92
C HIS A 210 -8.45 -0.26 8.98
N GLN A 211 -9.43 -1.02 9.52
CA GLN A 211 -9.22 -1.92 10.67
C GLN A 211 -8.16 -3.00 10.42
N VAL A 212 -8.10 -3.54 9.20
CA VAL A 212 -7.13 -4.59 8.80
C VAL A 212 -5.67 -4.13 8.96
N VAL A 213 -5.39 -2.87 8.65
CA VAL A 213 -4.04 -2.31 8.79
C VAL A 213 -3.73 -2.01 10.26
N GLY A 214 -4.76 -1.58 11.02
CA GLY A 214 -4.71 -1.46 12.48
C GLY A 214 -4.34 -2.78 13.16
N GLU A 215 -5.00 -3.87 12.76
CA GLU A 215 -4.71 -5.23 13.22
C GLU A 215 -3.27 -5.65 12.90
N LEU A 216 -2.83 -5.48 11.64
CA LEU A 216 -1.45 -5.76 11.23
C LEU A 216 -0.43 -5.05 12.14
N ASN A 217 -0.65 -3.75 12.41
CA ASN A 217 0.24 -2.97 13.26
C ASN A 217 0.24 -3.47 14.72
N VAL A 218 -0.91 -3.85 15.27
CA VAL A 218 -1.01 -4.47 16.61
C VAL A 218 -0.22 -5.78 16.67
N LEU A 219 -0.37 -6.66 15.69
CA LEU A 219 0.32 -7.96 15.65
C LEU A 219 1.85 -7.80 15.53
N VAL A 220 2.31 -6.89 14.68
CA VAL A 220 3.75 -6.60 14.51
C VAL A 220 4.35 -6.02 15.79
N LEU A 221 3.68 -5.08 16.44
CA LEU A 221 4.14 -4.50 17.70
C LEU A 221 4.06 -5.48 18.86
N LEU A 222 3.04 -6.35 18.90
CA LEU A 222 2.93 -7.43 19.89
C LEU A 222 4.14 -8.36 19.78
N LEU A 223 4.49 -8.78 18.56
CA LEU A 223 5.69 -9.59 18.32
C LEU A 223 6.94 -8.86 18.82
N ALA A 224 7.10 -7.57 18.50
CA ALA A 224 8.23 -6.77 18.97
C ALA A 224 8.29 -6.69 20.51
N VAL A 225 7.16 -6.45 21.18
CA VAL A 225 7.06 -6.40 22.65
C VAL A 225 7.44 -7.75 23.26
N VAL A 226 6.89 -8.86 22.76
CA VAL A 226 7.19 -10.21 23.27
C VAL A 226 8.68 -10.54 23.12
N LEU A 227 9.28 -10.23 21.96
CA LEU A 227 10.70 -10.46 21.71
C LEU A 227 11.60 -9.59 22.59
N CYS A 228 11.23 -8.32 22.80
CA CYS A 228 12.01 -7.37 23.62
C CYS A 228 11.85 -7.61 25.13
N ALA A 229 10.67 -8.06 25.59
CA ALA A 229 10.39 -8.35 27.00
C ALA A 229 11.29 -9.48 27.55
N ARG A 230 11.66 -10.46 26.71
CA ARG A 230 12.65 -11.50 27.06
C ARG A 230 14.02 -10.92 27.43
N HIS A 231 14.31 -9.70 27.01
CA HIS A 231 15.52 -8.94 27.32
C HIS A 231 15.26 -7.77 28.27
N ARG A 232 14.10 -7.74 28.96
CA ARG A 232 13.66 -6.65 29.83
C ARG A 232 13.66 -5.27 29.13
N ASN A 233 13.45 -5.27 27.81
CA ASN A 233 13.33 -4.05 27.01
C ASN A 233 11.84 -3.77 26.72
N PHE A 234 11.33 -2.68 27.28
CA PHE A 234 9.91 -2.29 27.19
C PHE A 234 9.66 -1.02 26.35
N TRP A 235 10.65 -0.55 25.58
CA TRP A 235 10.51 0.69 24.79
C TRP A 235 9.42 0.63 23.72
N ASN A 236 9.02 -0.57 23.28
CA ASN A 236 7.94 -0.77 22.31
C ASN A 236 6.53 -0.78 22.92
N VAL A 237 6.40 -0.91 24.26
CA VAL A 237 5.10 -1.02 24.94
C VAL A 237 4.21 0.20 24.70
N PRO A 238 4.70 1.46 24.77
CA PRO A 238 3.85 2.63 24.54
C PRO A 238 3.23 2.66 23.14
N ALA A 239 4.01 2.31 22.10
CA ALA A 239 3.49 2.23 20.74
C ALA A 239 2.45 1.11 20.59
N PHE A 240 2.70 -0.06 21.20
CA PHE A 240 1.74 -1.16 21.23
C PHE A 240 0.41 -0.77 21.88
N LEU A 241 0.45 -0.14 23.07
CA LEU A 241 -0.76 0.32 23.76
C LEU A 241 -1.51 1.37 22.95
N ALA A 242 -0.79 2.28 22.29
CA ALA A 242 -1.39 3.26 21.39
C ALA A 242 -2.06 2.61 20.17
N ALA A 243 -1.47 1.54 19.60
CA ALA A 243 -2.06 0.79 18.50
C ALA A 243 -3.35 0.09 18.93
N VAL A 244 -3.36 -0.56 20.10
CA VAL A 244 -4.55 -1.19 20.67
C VAL A 244 -5.63 -0.14 20.94
N ALA A 245 -5.28 0.99 21.55
CA ALA A 245 -6.22 2.06 21.84
C ALA A 245 -6.84 2.65 20.56
N GLY A 246 -6.02 2.95 19.55
CA GLY A 246 -6.51 3.47 18.26
C GLY A 246 -7.44 2.50 17.54
N LEU A 247 -7.05 1.22 17.45
CA LEU A 247 -7.90 0.18 16.85
C LEU A 247 -9.20 -0.02 17.65
N ALA A 248 -9.13 0.03 18.99
CA ALA A 248 -10.32 -0.09 19.84
C ALA A 248 -11.31 1.05 19.58
N VAL A 249 -10.85 2.30 19.46
CA VAL A 249 -11.71 3.45 19.11
C VAL A 249 -12.42 3.21 17.77
N ASN A 250 -11.70 2.69 16.77
CA ASN A 250 -12.26 2.41 15.44
C ASN A 250 -13.32 1.29 15.46
N VAL A 251 -12.99 0.14 16.07
CA VAL A 251 -13.87 -1.03 16.11
C VAL A 251 -15.09 -0.79 16.99
N THR A 252 -14.96 -0.02 18.07
CA THR A 252 -16.07 0.28 18.99
C THR A 252 -16.93 1.47 18.57
N ALA A 253 -16.55 2.19 17.52
CA ALA A 253 -17.30 3.33 17.01
C ALA A 253 -18.74 2.93 16.63
N PRO A 254 -19.74 3.81 16.87
CA PRO A 254 -21.14 3.52 16.53
C PRO A 254 -21.32 3.18 15.06
N GLY A 255 -20.66 3.92 14.15
CA GLY A 255 -20.76 3.69 12.72
C GLY A 255 -20.25 2.31 12.32
N THR A 256 -19.17 1.82 12.93
CA THR A 256 -18.64 0.47 12.65
C THR A 256 -19.67 -0.62 12.96
N ARG A 257 -20.50 -0.43 14.00
CA ARG A 257 -21.61 -1.36 14.31
C ARG A 257 -22.67 -1.32 13.22
N VAL A 258 -23.09 -0.12 12.80
CA VAL A 258 -24.07 0.06 11.71
C VAL A 258 -23.61 -0.65 10.43
N ARG A 259 -22.33 -0.50 10.06
CA ARG A 259 -21.79 -1.19 8.89
C ARG A 259 -21.67 -2.70 9.07
N ALA A 260 -21.34 -3.17 10.28
CA ALA A 260 -21.29 -4.61 10.55
C ALA A 260 -22.68 -5.27 10.40
N ASP A 261 -23.74 -4.59 10.83
CA ASP A 261 -25.13 -5.07 10.68
C ASP A 261 -25.57 -5.20 9.22
N GLY A 262 -24.92 -4.44 8.31
CA GLY A 262 -25.16 -4.50 6.87
C GLY A 262 -24.53 -5.70 6.15
N PHE A 263 -23.67 -6.48 6.82
CA PHE A 263 -23.02 -7.65 6.22
C PHE A 263 -23.48 -8.95 6.88
N GLY A 264 -23.66 -10.00 6.06
CA GLY A 264 -24.10 -11.32 6.52
C GLY A 264 -23.11 -12.10 7.38
N GLY A 265 -21.87 -11.59 7.55
CA GLY A 265 -20.79 -12.23 8.31
C GLY A 265 -20.51 -13.69 7.94
N ALA A 266 -19.61 -14.33 8.67
CA ALA A 266 -19.49 -15.79 8.71
C ALA A 266 -19.28 -16.25 10.16
N GLY A 267 -19.60 -17.51 10.46
CA GLY A 267 -19.29 -18.07 11.78
C GLY A 267 -17.78 -18.03 12.04
N PHE A 268 -17.35 -17.83 13.29
CA PHE A 268 -15.92 -17.69 13.63
C PHE A 268 -15.05 -18.84 13.07
N LEU A 269 -15.49 -20.09 13.27
CA LEU A 269 -14.75 -21.26 12.79
C LEU A 269 -14.73 -21.34 11.26
N GLU A 270 -15.85 -21.02 10.61
CA GLU A 270 -15.96 -20.96 9.16
C GLU A 270 -15.02 -19.90 8.58
N ALA A 271 -15.02 -18.69 9.15
CA ALA A 271 -14.12 -17.62 8.77
C ALA A 271 -12.65 -18.00 8.98
N ALA A 272 -12.31 -18.66 10.09
CA ALA A 272 -10.96 -19.12 10.37
C ALA A 272 -10.46 -20.13 9.33
N VAL A 273 -11.26 -21.14 9.00
CA VAL A 273 -10.91 -22.16 7.99
C VAL A 273 -10.87 -21.56 6.59
N LYS A 274 -11.89 -20.79 6.20
CA LYS A 274 -11.94 -20.12 4.88
C LYS A 274 -10.74 -19.20 4.68
N SER A 275 -10.46 -18.32 5.64
CA SER A 275 -9.32 -17.38 5.55
C SER A 275 -7.98 -18.09 5.51
N PHE A 276 -7.82 -19.23 6.21
CA PHE A 276 -6.59 -20.02 6.15
C PHE A 276 -6.36 -20.58 4.75
N VAL A 277 -7.41 -21.17 4.14
CA VAL A 277 -7.36 -21.69 2.77
C VAL A 277 -7.10 -20.56 1.77
N LEU A 278 -7.81 -19.44 1.89
CA LEU A 278 -7.62 -18.27 1.02
C LEU A 278 -6.19 -17.73 1.13
N ALA A 279 -5.63 -17.61 2.34
CA ALA A 279 -4.24 -17.21 2.53
C ALA A 279 -3.27 -18.19 1.85
N ALA A 280 -3.49 -19.50 1.97
CA ALA A 280 -2.66 -20.51 1.32
C ALA A 280 -2.75 -20.46 -0.22
N LEU A 281 -3.94 -20.23 -0.75
CA LEU A 281 -4.15 -20.08 -2.19
C LEU A 281 -3.44 -18.83 -2.72
N GLU A 282 -3.57 -17.69 -2.04
CA GLU A 282 -2.88 -16.45 -2.43
C GLU A 282 -1.34 -16.59 -2.31
N TRP A 283 -0.84 -17.35 -1.33
CA TRP A 283 0.58 -17.69 -1.24
C TRP A 283 1.09 -18.38 -2.50
N VAL A 284 0.41 -19.45 -2.92
CA VAL A 284 0.76 -20.16 -4.17
C VAL A 284 0.60 -19.21 -5.35
N ARG A 285 -0.46 -18.40 -5.34
CA ARG A 285 -0.79 -17.47 -6.42
C ARG A 285 0.35 -16.50 -6.73
N TRP A 286 0.95 -15.96 -5.68
CA TRP A 286 1.95 -14.89 -5.77
C TRP A 286 3.39 -15.40 -5.88
N LEU A 287 3.61 -16.72 -5.94
CA LEU A 287 4.92 -17.29 -6.27
C LEU A 287 5.15 -17.26 -7.79
N ASP A 288 5.42 -16.06 -8.30
CA ASP A 288 5.54 -15.77 -9.72
C ASP A 288 6.97 -15.34 -10.13
N VAL A 289 7.16 -15.09 -11.43
CA VAL A 289 8.44 -14.67 -12.01
C VAL A 289 8.85 -13.25 -11.55
N PRO A 290 7.95 -12.24 -11.50
CA PRO A 290 8.28 -10.94 -10.93
C PRO A 290 8.80 -11.00 -9.49
N LEU A 291 8.18 -11.81 -8.63
CA LEU A 291 8.65 -12.03 -7.26
C LEU A 291 10.05 -12.64 -7.26
N LEU A 292 10.31 -13.65 -8.08
CA LEU A 292 11.65 -14.25 -8.19
C LEU A 292 12.69 -13.20 -8.59
N CYS A 293 12.38 -12.35 -9.57
CA CYS A 293 13.23 -11.23 -9.97
C CYS A 293 13.50 -10.27 -8.80
N LEU A 294 12.47 -9.93 -8.01
CA LEU A 294 12.63 -9.10 -6.82
C LEU A 294 13.56 -9.74 -5.79
N LEU A 295 13.36 -11.01 -5.44
CA LEU A 295 14.21 -11.73 -4.48
C LEU A 295 15.66 -11.79 -4.97
N LEU A 296 15.89 -12.08 -6.25
CA LEU A 296 17.23 -12.07 -6.83
C LEU A 296 17.91 -10.69 -6.78
N LEU A 297 17.15 -9.60 -6.97
CA LEU A 297 17.65 -8.23 -6.80
C LEU A 297 17.94 -7.87 -5.34
N LEU A 298 17.21 -8.47 -4.40
CA LEU A 298 17.40 -8.31 -2.95
C LEU A 298 18.49 -9.23 -2.38
N ALA A 299 18.88 -10.28 -3.10
CA ALA A 299 19.79 -11.30 -2.61
C ALA A 299 21.13 -10.73 -2.09
N LEU A 300 21.81 -9.94 -2.93
CA LEU A 300 23.09 -9.31 -2.57
C LEU A 300 22.99 -8.35 -1.38
N PRO A 301 22.07 -7.35 -1.35
CA PRO A 301 21.97 -6.46 -0.21
C PRO A 301 21.54 -7.18 1.07
N LEU A 302 20.61 -8.14 1.01
CA LEU A 302 20.16 -8.85 2.21
C LEU A 302 21.21 -9.81 2.76
N CYS A 303 21.94 -10.52 1.88
CA CYS A 303 23.10 -11.33 2.28
C CYS A 303 24.14 -10.47 3.02
N ARG A 304 24.45 -9.27 2.48
CA ARG A 304 25.36 -8.34 3.15
C ARG A 304 24.84 -7.91 4.53
N LEU A 305 23.56 -7.55 4.64
CA LEU A 305 22.97 -7.14 5.92
C LEU A 305 22.97 -8.28 6.95
N ALA A 306 22.78 -9.54 6.51
CA ALA A 306 22.75 -10.71 7.38
C ALA A 306 24.10 -10.98 8.08
N ARG A 307 25.21 -10.53 7.47
CA ARG A 307 26.57 -10.59 8.04
C ARG A 307 26.82 -9.59 9.17
N SER A 308 25.88 -8.67 9.43
CA SER A 308 26.04 -7.69 10.49
C SER A 308 26.20 -8.35 11.87
N ALA A 309 27.26 -7.95 12.59
CA ALA A 309 27.50 -8.38 13.96
C ALA A 309 26.44 -7.87 14.95
N ARG A 310 25.62 -6.88 14.55
CA ARG A 310 24.53 -6.33 15.39
C ARG A 310 23.35 -7.28 15.55
N VAL A 311 23.25 -8.31 14.71
CA VAL A 311 22.21 -9.36 14.83
C VAL A 311 22.84 -10.60 15.44
N PRO A 312 22.25 -11.22 16.47
CA PRO A 312 22.82 -12.42 17.09
C PRO A 312 22.54 -13.67 16.26
N ASP A 313 23.47 -14.64 16.25
CA ASP A 313 23.36 -15.89 15.47
C ASP A 313 22.08 -16.68 15.74
N ARG A 314 21.55 -16.59 16.98
CA ARG A 314 20.30 -17.24 17.38
C ARG A 314 19.10 -16.83 16.52
N MET A 315 19.09 -15.61 15.97
CA MET A 315 18.01 -15.13 15.10
C MET A 315 17.95 -15.93 13.79
N PHE A 316 19.10 -16.41 13.32
CA PHE A 316 19.23 -17.16 12.08
C PHE A 316 19.04 -18.66 12.24
N ARG A 317 18.93 -19.19 13.47
CA ARG A 317 18.80 -20.65 13.70
C ARG A 317 17.50 -21.24 13.16
N ARG A 318 16.47 -20.41 12.97
CA ARG A 318 15.13 -20.85 12.54
C ARG A 318 14.64 -19.97 11.37
N PRO A 319 15.22 -20.12 10.16
CA PRO A 319 14.87 -19.27 9.02
C PRO A 319 13.39 -19.43 8.59
N TRP A 320 12.79 -20.59 8.84
CA TRP A 320 11.37 -20.87 8.59
C TRP A 320 10.40 -19.99 9.42
N LEU A 321 10.87 -19.34 10.49
CA LEU A 321 10.05 -18.38 11.23
C LEU A 321 9.65 -17.16 10.37
N GLY A 322 10.46 -16.81 9.36
CA GLY A 322 10.09 -15.78 8.39
C GLY A 322 8.84 -16.16 7.60
N LEU A 323 8.83 -17.38 7.03
CA LEU A 323 7.68 -17.91 6.29
C LEU A 323 6.45 -18.03 7.18
N GLY A 324 6.60 -18.68 8.34
CA GLY A 324 5.49 -18.88 9.28
C GLY A 324 4.90 -17.57 9.80
N GLY A 325 5.75 -16.58 10.11
CA GLY A 325 5.30 -15.25 10.52
C GLY A 325 4.58 -14.50 9.41
N THR A 326 5.08 -14.58 8.17
CA THR A 326 4.44 -13.96 7.00
C THR A 326 3.06 -14.56 6.73
N PHE A 327 2.96 -15.89 6.77
CA PHE A 327 1.69 -16.59 6.58
C PHE A 327 0.69 -16.23 7.67
N LEU A 328 1.13 -16.19 8.94
CA LEU A 328 0.26 -15.82 10.07
C LEU A 328 -0.28 -14.39 9.93
N LEU A 329 0.56 -13.42 9.54
CA LEU A 329 0.12 -12.04 9.34
C LEU A 329 -0.90 -11.92 8.21
N MET A 330 -0.65 -12.58 7.08
CA MET A 330 -1.61 -12.61 5.97
C MET A 330 -2.92 -13.28 6.34
N TRP A 331 -2.85 -14.42 7.03
CA TRP A 331 -4.03 -15.14 7.49
C TRP A 331 -4.87 -14.26 8.42
N ALA A 332 -4.25 -13.56 9.37
CA ALA A 332 -4.95 -12.61 10.24
C ALA A 332 -5.63 -11.49 9.43
N MET A 333 -4.92 -10.88 8.48
CA MET A 333 -5.48 -9.82 7.64
C MET A 333 -6.66 -10.28 6.77
N ILE A 334 -6.65 -11.53 6.28
CA ILE A 334 -7.75 -12.14 5.50
C ILE A 334 -8.87 -12.66 6.41
N PHE A 335 -8.56 -13.02 7.66
CA PHE A 335 -9.54 -13.48 8.63
C PHE A 335 -10.60 -12.42 8.92
N LEU A 336 -10.19 -11.16 9.14
CA LEU A 336 -11.11 -10.08 9.46
C LEU A 336 -12.22 -9.84 8.41
N PRO A 337 -11.93 -9.68 7.10
CA PRO A 337 -12.97 -9.60 6.08
C PRO A 337 -13.71 -10.93 5.90
N SER A 338 -13.07 -12.08 6.13
CA SER A 338 -13.77 -13.37 6.07
C SER A 338 -14.84 -13.48 7.16
N TYR A 339 -14.54 -12.97 8.35
CA TYR A 339 -15.45 -12.98 9.49
C TYR A 339 -16.56 -11.95 9.35
N THR A 340 -16.23 -10.74 8.88
CA THR A 340 -17.19 -9.63 8.81
C THR A 340 -17.99 -9.57 7.51
N MET A 341 -17.43 -10.02 6.39
CA MET A 341 -18.02 -9.91 5.05
C MET A 341 -18.23 -11.28 4.37
N GLY A 342 -17.80 -12.38 5.00
CA GLY A 342 -17.99 -13.73 4.46
C GLY A 342 -17.03 -14.13 3.33
N GLY A 343 -16.01 -13.31 3.02
CA GLY A 343 -15.08 -13.54 1.91
C GLY A 343 -13.70 -12.90 2.09
N ILE A 344 -12.87 -12.98 1.04
CA ILE A 344 -11.45 -12.55 1.11
C ILE A 344 -11.27 -11.02 1.31
N GLY A 345 -12.32 -10.24 1.05
CA GLY A 345 -12.29 -8.77 1.08
C GLY A 345 -12.12 -8.13 -0.30
N ALA A 346 -12.10 -6.79 -0.34
CA ALA A 346 -11.96 -6.01 -1.56
C ALA A 346 -10.52 -6.02 -2.11
N GLY A 347 -10.33 -5.62 -3.38
CA GLY A 347 -9.01 -5.60 -4.02
C GLY A 347 -8.01 -4.70 -3.30
N ARG A 348 -8.42 -3.53 -2.80
CA ARG A 348 -7.60 -2.66 -1.93
C ARG A 348 -7.06 -3.35 -0.66
N LEU A 349 -7.82 -4.29 -0.09
CA LEU A 349 -7.37 -5.09 1.05
C LEU A 349 -6.33 -6.11 0.59
N LEU A 350 -6.60 -6.82 -0.52
CA LEU A 350 -5.64 -7.75 -1.10
C LEU A 350 -4.31 -7.08 -1.45
N ASN A 351 -4.32 -5.82 -1.89
CA ASN A 351 -3.10 -5.04 -2.13
C ASN A 351 -2.21 -4.98 -0.88
N VAL A 352 -2.77 -4.65 0.30
CA VAL A 352 -1.97 -4.57 1.53
C VAL A 352 -1.53 -5.95 2.04
N VAL A 353 -2.32 -7.00 1.80
CA VAL A 353 -1.93 -8.39 2.11
C VAL A 353 -0.76 -8.81 1.22
N TRP A 354 -0.82 -8.54 -0.07
CA TRP A 354 0.24 -8.85 -1.04
C TRP A 354 1.53 -8.05 -0.76
N MET A 355 1.44 -6.78 -0.39
CA MET A 355 2.63 -6.04 0.04
C MET A 355 3.22 -6.59 1.34
N THR A 356 2.38 -7.06 2.28
CA THR A 356 2.83 -7.75 3.50
C THR A 356 3.57 -9.04 3.16
N PHE A 357 3.06 -9.81 2.20
CA PHE A 357 3.70 -11.00 1.66
C PHE A 357 5.10 -10.69 1.10
N VAL A 358 5.22 -9.69 0.21
CA VAL A 358 6.49 -9.27 -0.40
C VAL A 358 7.53 -8.89 0.67
N LEU A 359 7.15 -8.07 1.66
CA LEU A 359 8.05 -7.68 2.75
C LEU A 359 8.42 -8.88 3.64
N GLY A 360 7.46 -9.75 3.91
CA GLY A 360 7.67 -10.97 4.70
C GLY A 360 8.63 -11.96 4.02
N LEU A 361 8.58 -12.07 2.69
CA LEU A 361 9.55 -12.85 1.92
C LEU A 361 10.93 -12.21 1.89
N ALA A 362 11.03 -10.87 1.82
CA ALA A 362 12.32 -10.19 1.99
C ALA A 362 12.93 -10.45 3.39
N VAL A 363 12.12 -10.46 4.45
CA VAL A 363 12.58 -10.85 5.80
C VAL A 363 13.00 -12.32 5.84
N THR A 364 12.25 -13.20 5.18
CA THR A 364 12.58 -14.63 5.07
C THR A 364 13.92 -14.84 4.37
N GLU A 365 14.13 -14.15 3.25
CA GLU A 365 15.38 -14.19 2.49
C GLU A 365 16.57 -13.70 3.34
N PHE A 366 16.40 -12.61 4.09
CA PHE A 366 17.41 -12.14 5.06
C PHE A 366 17.75 -13.21 6.11
N LEU A 367 16.73 -13.87 6.70
CA LEU A 367 16.93 -14.93 7.67
C LEU A 367 17.60 -16.16 7.05
N PHE A 368 17.25 -16.49 5.81
CA PHE A 368 17.84 -17.59 5.06
C PHE A 368 19.33 -17.37 4.81
N PHE A 369 19.75 -16.19 4.32
CA PHE A 369 21.17 -15.92 4.09
C PHE A 369 21.99 -15.98 5.38
N GLY A 370 21.47 -15.42 6.48
CA GLY A 370 22.17 -15.52 7.76
C GLY A 370 22.22 -16.96 8.28
N TRP A 371 21.21 -17.80 8.01
CA TRP A 371 21.26 -19.22 8.35
C TRP A 371 22.33 -19.96 7.55
N VAL A 372 22.42 -19.73 6.24
CA VAL A 372 23.42 -20.35 5.35
C VAL A 372 24.84 -19.98 5.79
N GLU A 373 25.11 -18.69 6.00
CA GLU A 373 26.48 -18.23 6.27
C GLU A 373 26.90 -18.39 7.73
N ARG A 374 26.02 -18.06 8.68
CA ARG A 374 26.39 -17.95 10.11
C ARG A 374 26.06 -19.20 10.92
N VAL A 375 25.09 -19.99 10.48
CA VAL A 375 24.69 -21.23 11.18
C VAL A 375 25.23 -22.46 10.49
N ARG A 376 25.12 -22.55 9.16
CA ARG A 376 25.66 -23.67 8.38
C ARG A 376 27.15 -23.51 8.03
N GLY A 377 27.72 -22.32 8.16
CA GLY A 377 29.13 -22.04 7.86
C GLY A 377 29.46 -22.07 6.37
N HIS A 378 28.46 -22.08 5.49
CA HIS A 378 28.66 -22.01 4.05
C HIS A 378 28.89 -20.55 3.65
N MET A 379 30.15 -20.16 3.49
CA MET A 379 30.47 -18.81 3.02
C MET A 379 30.08 -18.65 1.54
N LEU A 380 29.16 -17.72 1.25
CA LEU A 380 28.74 -17.42 -0.13
C LEU A 380 29.78 -16.57 -0.88
N ARG A 381 30.99 -16.41 -0.32
CA ARG A 381 32.13 -15.71 -0.92
C ARG A 381 32.47 -16.18 -2.33
N ASN A 382 32.30 -17.48 -2.62
CA ASN A 382 32.57 -18.00 -3.97
C ASN A 382 31.54 -17.48 -4.99
N ALA A 383 30.26 -17.43 -4.62
CA ALA A 383 29.21 -16.85 -5.46
C ALA A 383 29.41 -15.34 -5.63
N GLU A 384 29.77 -14.63 -4.56
CA GLU A 384 30.09 -13.19 -4.65
C GLU A 384 31.30 -12.92 -5.55
N ARG A 385 32.40 -13.68 -5.41
CA ARG A 385 33.57 -13.56 -6.29
C ARG A 385 33.21 -13.83 -7.75
N PHE A 386 32.32 -14.80 -8.00
CA PHE A 386 31.80 -15.06 -9.34
C PHE A 386 31.03 -13.85 -9.89
N LEU A 387 30.16 -13.24 -9.09
CA LEU A 387 29.41 -12.04 -9.47
C LEU A 387 30.32 -10.83 -9.67
N GLU A 388 31.34 -10.65 -8.83
CA GLU A 388 32.36 -9.60 -8.97
C GLU A 388 33.16 -9.76 -10.27
N LYS A 389 33.57 -10.99 -10.59
CA LYS A 389 34.25 -11.31 -11.86
C LYS A 389 33.39 -10.95 -13.07
N HIS A 390 32.08 -11.10 -12.95
CA HIS A 390 31.09 -10.76 -13.98
C HIS A 390 30.42 -9.40 -13.76
N GLY A 391 31.02 -8.53 -12.94
CA GLY A 391 30.41 -7.28 -12.48
C GLY A 391 29.97 -6.33 -13.60
N ARG A 392 30.60 -6.41 -14.78
CA ARG A 392 30.22 -5.63 -15.97
C ARG A 392 28.80 -5.94 -16.49
N TYR A 393 28.29 -7.14 -16.23
CA TYR A 393 26.97 -7.58 -16.70
C TYR A 393 25.85 -7.34 -15.67
N LEU A 394 26.19 -7.16 -14.39
CA LEU A 394 25.20 -7.01 -13.31
C LEU A 394 24.21 -5.86 -13.54
N PRO A 395 24.60 -4.68 -14.05
CA PRO A 395 23.63 -3.62 -14.36
C PRO A 395 22.64 -4.01 -15.46
N GLY A 396 23.10 -4.76 -16.47
CA GLY A 396 22.25 -5.26 -17.56
C GLY A 396 21.29 -6.33 -17.08
N LEU A 397 21.75 -7.25 -16.24
CA LEU A 397 20.90 -8.26 -15.60
C LEU A 397 19.85 -7.61 -14.70
N ALA A 398 20.25 -6.62 -13.90
CA ALA A 398 19.32 -5.89 -13.04
C ALA A 398 18.26 -5.14 -13.86
N LEU A 399 18.66 -4.51 -14.97
CA LEU A 399 17.71 -3.88 -15.90
C LEU A 399 16.77 -4.91 -16.52
N ALA A 400 17.27 -6.07 -16.95
CA ALA A 400 16.44 -7.13 -17.51
C ALA A 400 15.42 -7.66 -16.49
N MET A 401 15.81 -7.80 -15.21
CA MET A 401 14.89 -8.17 -14.13
C MET A 401 13.83 -7.09 -13.88
N LEU A 402 14.20 -5.80 -13.90
CA LEU A 402 13.24 -4.70 -13.77
C LEU A 402 12.25 -4.65 -14.94
N VAL A 403 12.73 -4.86 -16.18
CA VAL A 403 11.88 -4.97 -17.37
C VAL A 403 10.96 -6.18 -17.25
N CYS A 404 11.49 -7.33 -16.81
CA CYS A 404 10.70 -8.53 -16.56
C CYS A 404 9.56 -8.25 -15.58
N MET A 405 9.83 -7.55 -14.47
CA MET A 405 8.80 -7.16 -13.50
C MET A 405 7.80 -6.14 -14.08
N ALA A 406 8.22 -5.24 -14.98
CA ALA A 406 7.34 -4.25 -15.61
C ALA A 406 6.51 -4.82 -16.77
N CYS A 407 6.85 -6.00 -17.28
CA CYS A 407 6.18 -6.63 -18.41
C CYS A 407 5.39 -7.88 -18.02
N ILE A 408 5.85 -8.66 -17.05
CA ILE A 408 5.18 -9.89 -16.61
C ILE A 408 4.31 -9.54 -15.41
N GLY A 409 2.99 -9.74 -15.53
CA GLY A 409 2.05 -9.56 -14.41
C GLY A 409 2.21 -10.65 -13.34
N SER A 410 1.56 -10.46 -12.19
CA SER A 410 1.54 -11.51 -11.17
C SER A 410 0.64 -12.67 -11.61
N HIS A 411 1.26 -13.72 -12.15
CA HIS A 411 0.55 -14.89 -12.66
C HIS A 411 0.96 -16.13 -11.89
N THR A 412 0.02 -16.70 -11.14
CA THR A 412 -0.33 -18.11 -11.36
C THR A 412 -1.86 -18.25 -11.43
N VAL A 413 -2.30 -18.74 -12.59
CA VAL A 413 -3.54 -19.49 -12.89
C VAL A 413 -4.84 -19.06 -12.18
N LYS A 414 -5.67 -18.29 -12.88
CA LYS A 414 -7.13 -18.47 -12.84
C LYS A 414 -7.64 -18.76 -14.25
N GLU A 415 -8.50 -19.76 -14.37
CA GLU A 415 -9.56 -19.73 -15.38
C GLU A 415 -10.54 -18.61 -14.98
N GLY A 416 -10.86 -17.71 -15.92
CA GLY A 416 -12.02 -16.81 -15.81
C GLY A 416 -11.84 -15.45 -15.14
N GLN A 417 -10.62 -15.00 -14.85
CA GLN A 417 -10.34 -13.56 -14.66
C GLN A 417 -9.22 -13.17 -15.62
N ASP A 418 -9.46 -12.13 -16.42
CA ASP A 418 -8.63 -11.78 -17.58
C ASP A 418 -7.15 -11.63 -17.21
N ASN A 419 -6.29 -12.13 -18.09
CA ASN A 419 -4.84 -12.18 -17.91
C ASN A 419 -4.23 -10.78 -18.10
N TYR A 420 -4.16 -9.98 -17.03
CA TYR A 420 -3.49 -8.67 -17.08
C TYR A 420 -2.00 -8.77 -16.75
N PHE A 421 -1.18 -8.03 -17.48
CA PHE A 421 0.24 -7.83 -17.26
C PHE A 421 0.51 -6.88 -16.08
N ALA A 422 1.78 -6.58 -15.83
CA ALA A 422 2.17 -5.62 -14.80
C ALA A 422 1.63 -4.21 -15.11
N THR A 423 1.35 -3.45 -14.06
CA THR A 423 0.70 -2.13 -14.12
C THR A 423 1.28 -1.19 -15.18
N SER A 424 2.61 -1.17 -15.37
CA SER A 424 3.21 -0.27 -16.36
C SER A 424 3.01 -0.71 -17.81
N LEU A 425 2.98 -2.02 -18.09
CA LEU A 425 2.66 -2.51 -19.44
C LEU A 425 1.18 -2.32 -19.75
N GLU A 426 0.30 -2.57 -18.77
CA GLU A 426 -1.13 -2.29 -18.93
C GLU A 426 -1.42 -0.81 -19.15
N ALA A 427 -0.72 0.07 -18.42
CA ALA A 427 -0.82 1.51 -18.67
C ALA A 427 -0.35 1.89 -20.09
N CYS A 428 0.67 1.22 -20.64
CA CYS A 428 1.05 1.40 -22.04
C CYS A 428 -0.09 1.00 -22.99
N TYR A 429 -0.77 -0.11 -22.75
CA TYR A 429 -1.88 -0.57 -23.59
C TYR A 429 -3.06 0.38 -23.55
N GLU A 430 -3.52 0.79 -22.37
CA GLU A 430 -4.66 1.71 -22.22
C GLU A 430 -4.38 3.11 -22.80
N LEU A 431 -3.14 3.58 -22.69
CA LEU A 431 -2.71 4.83 -23.32
C LEU A 431 -2.66 4.71 -24.85
N ALA A 432 -2.16 3.58 -25.38
CA ALA A 432 -2.03 3.35 -26.81
C ALA A 432 -3.37 3.07 -27.51
N SER A 433 -4.29 2.35 -26.86
CA SER A 433 -5.64 2.05 -27.38
C SER A 433 -6.59 3.25 -27.29
N GLY A 434 -6.23 4.26 -26.49
CA GLY A 434 -7.04 5.45 -26.24
C GLY A 434 -8.18 5.21 -25.26
N GLU A 435 -8.27 4.04 -24.61
CA GLU A 435 -9.29 3.74 -23.59
C GLU A 435 -9.24 4.73 -22.42
N ALA A 436 -8.03 5.04 -21.93
CA ALA A 436 -7.86 6.03 -20.85
C ALA A 436 -8.43 7.40 -21.25
N SER A 437 -8.24 7.81 -22.50
CA SER A 437 -8.79 9.05 -23.02
C SER A 437 -10.31 9.01 -23.15
N ARG A 438 -10.88 7.90 -23.62
CA ARG A 438 -12.35 7.74 -23.74
C ARG A 438 -13.02 7.78 -22.37
N PHE A 439 -12.44 7.10 -21.38
CA PHE A 439 -12.89 7.14 -19.99
C PHE A 439 -12.91 8.56 -19.42
N ALA A 440 -11.80 9.29 -19.55
CA ALA A 440 -11.70 10.66 -19.07
C ALA A 440 -12.73 11.59 -19.76
N VAL A 441 -12.84 11.51 -21.08
CA VAL A 441 -13.80 12.32 -21.86
C VAL A 441 -15.25 12.02 -21.46
N ALA A 442 -15.61 10.75 -21.27
CA ALA A 442 -16.96 10.36 -20.88
C ALA A 442 -17.33 10.90 -19.49
N LEU A 443 -16.41 10.83 -18.53
CA LEU A 443 -16.63 11.36 -17.18
C LEU A 443 -16.58 12.88 -17.11
N ASP A 444 -15.74 13.54 -17.92
CA ASP A 444 -15.72 15.01 -18.03
C ASP A 444 -17.03 15.53 -18.66
N ALA A 445 -17.57 14.84 -19.67
CA ALA A 445 -18.88 15.18 -20.25
C ALA A 445 -20.02 15.00 -19.24
N ARG A 446 -19.97 13.94 -18.43
CA ARG A 446 -20.93 13.72 -17.34
C ARG A 446 -20.82 14.82 -16.28
N GLU A 447 -19.61 15.17 -15.84
CA GLU A 447 -19.38 16.25 -14.89
C GLU A 447 -19.91 17.58 -15.42
N ALA A 448 -19.71 17.90 -16.70
CA ALA A 448 -20.22 19.13 -17.31
C ALA A 448 -21.76 19.20 -17.23
N ALA A 449 -22.48 18.11 -17.52
CA ALA A 449 -23.93 18.06 -17.37
C ALA A 449 -24.37 18.19 -15.89
N LEU A 450 -23.66 17.49 -14.99
CA LEU A 450 -23.93 17.55 -13.55
C LEU A 450 -23.53 18.89 -12.92
N SER A 451 -22.68 19.70 -13.55
CA SER A 451 -22.28 21.01 -13.02
C SER A 451 -23.08 22.17 -13.61
N ASP A 452 -23.92 21.92 -14.62
CA ASP A 452 -24.72 22.96 -15.29
C ASP A 452 -25.86 23.46 -14.37
N PRO A 453 -25.82 24.71 -13.88
CA PRO A 453 -26.85 25.24 -12.98
C PRO A 453 -28.22 25.42 -13.67
N SER A 454 -28.29 25.40 -15.01
CA SER A 454 -29.55 25.51 -15.75
C SER A 454 -30.36 24.21 -15.80
N GLN A 455 -29.75 23.09 -15.37
CA GLN A 455 -30.37 21.76 -15.38
C GLN A 455 -30.50 21.23 -13.95
N PRO A 456 -31.57 21.58 -13.20
CA PRO A 456 -31.75 21.11 -11.82
C PRO A 456 -32.01 19.59 -11.75
N ASP A 457 -32.62 19.03 -12.79
CA ASP A 457 -32.85 17.59 -12.99
C ASP A 457 -31.97 17.08 -14.13
N VAL A 458 -31.12 16.09 -13.86
CA VAL A 458 -30.16 15.58 -14.86
C VAL A 458 -30.33 14.07 -15.03
N ALA A 459 -30.46 13.63 -16.27
CA ALA A 459 -30.37 12.22 -16.64
C ALA A 459 -28.95 11.88 -17.12
N ILE A 460 -28.35 10.86 -16.51
CA ILE A 460 -27.01 10.37 -16.89
C ILE A 460 -27.08 8.89 -17.28
N SER A 461 -26.10 8.42 -18.04
CA SER A 461 -25.99 7.00 -18.41
C SER A 461 -24.72 6.36 -17.86
N PRO A 462 -24.74 5.05 -17.57
CA PRO A 462 -23.53 4.30 -17.26
C PRO A 462 -22.51 4.32 -18.41
N LEU A 463 -21.24 4.21 -18.07
CA LEU A 463 -20.13 4.08 -19.00
C LEU A 463 -20.31 2.83 -19.86
N GLY A 464 -19.93 2.92 -21.13
CA GLY A 464 -19.97 1.83 -22.10
C GLY A 464 -18.82 0.85 -21.87
N ALA A 465 -18.86 -0.32 -22.50
CA ALA A 465 -17.79 -1.32 -22.34
C ALA A 465 -16.40 -0.76 -22.73
N GLU A 466 -16.34 0.02 -23.81
CA GLU A 466 -15.12 0.66 -24.35
C GLU A 466 -14.59 1.84 -23.52
N GLU A 467 -15.31 2.22 -22.46
CA GLU A 467 -15.00 3.32 -21.55
C GLU A 467 -14.65 2.78 -20.15
N ARG A 468 -14.35 1.49 -20.01
CA ARG A 468 -14.04 0.84 -18.72
C ARG A 468 -12.62 0.27 -18.71
N PRO A 469 -11.58 1.11 -18.83
CA PRO A 469 -10.18 0.68 -18.74
C PRO A 469 -9.90 0.03 -17.37
N TRP A 470 -9.21 -1.09 -17.36
CA TRP A 470 -8.98 -1.90 -16.15
C TRP A 470 -8.27 -1.15 -15.02
N LEU A 471 -7.27 -0.30 -15.34
CA LEU A 471 -6.48 0.43 -14.35
C LEU A 471 -7.18 1.66 -13.77
N LEU A 472 -8.19 2.22 -14.45
CA LEU A 472 -8.86 3.45 -14.02
C LEU A 472 -10.32 3.24 -13.60
N PHE A 473 -10.98 2.20 -14.11
CA PHE A 473 -12.38 1.91 -13.84
C PHE A 473 -12.55 1.04 -12.58
N TYR A 474 -13.01 1.64 -11.49
CA TYR A 474 -13.41 0.89 -10.29
C TYR A 474 -14.86 0.42 -10.37
N THR A 475 -15.79 1.37 -10.48
CA THR A 475 -17.23 1.11 -10.60
C THR A 475 -17.94 2.33 -11.17
N ASP A 476 -19.22 2.19 -11.51
CA ASP A 476 -20.06 3.27 -12.01
C ASP A 476 -21.45 3.32 -11.35
N VAL A 477 -22.21 4.33 -11.75
CA VAL A 477 -23.66 4.41 -11.55
C VAL A 477 -24.39 3.24 -12.22
N SER A 478 -25.48 2.80 -11.59
CA SER A 478 -26.39 1.76 -12.07
C SER A 478 -27.76 2.36 -12.37
N VAL A 479 -28.47 1.81 -13.37
CA VAL A 479 -29.83 2.27 -13.73
C VAL A 479 -30.73 2.28 -12.49
N GLY A 480 -31.43 3.40 -12.28
CA GLY A 480 -32.24 3.63 -11.09
C GLY A 480 -31.82 4.90 -10.32
N PRO A 481 -32.11 4.96 -9.01
CA PRO A 481 -31.81 6.13 -8.19
C PRO A 481 -30.30 6.29 -7.99
N ASP A 482 -29.88 7.53 -7.72
CA ASP A 482 -28.51 7.84 -7.33
C ASP A 482 -28.15 7.18 -5.99
N LEU A 483 -27.24 6.21 -6.04
CA LEU A 483 -26.71 5.49 -4.88
C LEU A 483 -25.34 6.03 -4.41
N TRP A 484 -24.72 6.92 -5.18
CA TRP A 484 -23.36 7.41 -4.93
C TRP A 484 -23.32 8.87 -4.46
N GLY A 485 -24.48 9.47 -4.17
CA GLY A 485 -24.57 10.82 -3.63
C GLY A 485 -24.16 11.91 -4.61
N LEU A 486 -24.34 11.67 -5.92
CA LEU A 486 -24.13 12.68 -6.96
C LEU A 486 -25.09 13.86 -6.80
N THR A 487 -26.34 13.60 -6.42
CA THR A 487 -27.40 14.60 -6.23
C THR A 487 -26.97 15.67 -5.21
N PRO A 488 -26.61 15.30 -3.95
CA PRO A 488 -26.11 16.28 -2.99
C PRO A 488 -24.72 16.83 -3.33
N TYR A 489 -23.86 16.06 -4.03
CA TYR A 489 -22.51 16.52 -4.39
C TYR A 489 -22.53 17.68 -5.40
N TYR A 490 -23.42 17.60 -6.38
CA TYR A 490 -23.57 18.59 -7.45
C TYR A 490 -24.69 19.61 -7.21
N GLY A 491 -25.41 19.51 -6.09
CA GLY A 491 -26.50 20.44 -5.74
C GLY A 491 -27.67 20.37 -6.71
N LYS A 492 -28.04 19.18 -7.16
CA LYS A 492 -29.17 18.92 -8.06
C LYS A 492 -30.44 18.60 -7.28
N ASP A 493 -31.59 18.84 -7.90
CA ASP A 493 -32.89 18.43 -7.36
C ASP A 493 -33.10 16.93 -7.58
N SER A 494 -32.69 16.42 -8.75
CA SER A 494 -32.64 14.97 -9.00
C SER A 494 -31.55 14.58 -10.00
N VAL A 495 -30.97 13.39 -9.77
CA VAL A 495 -30.12 12.69 -10.73
C VAL A 495 -30.71 11.31 -10.98
N VAL A 496 -31.08 11.02 -12.22
CA VAL A 496 -31.65 9.73 -12.63
C VAL A 496 -30.69 9.04 -13.58
N VAL A 497 -30.39 7.77 -13.30
CA VAL A 497 -29.54 6.96 -14.17
C VAL A 497 -30.41 6.20 -15.15
N VAL A 498 -30.30 6.54 -16.42
CA VAL A 498 -31.07 5.95 -17.53
C VAL A 498 -30.20 5.02 -18.37
N GLU A 499 -30.83 4.06 -19.05
CA GLU A 499 -30.14 3.19 -20.00
C GLU A 499 -29.43 4.01 -21.08
N ARG A 500 -28.24 3.55 -21.45
CA ARG A 500 -27.49 4.13 -22.57
C ARG A 500 -28.21 3.77 -23.85
N ARG A 501 -28.64 4.79 -24.60
CA ARG A 501 -29.31 4.64 -25.89
C ARG A 501 -28.35 4.26 -27.02
#